data_AF-A0A1I3IMK1-F1
#
_entry.id   AF-A0A1I3IMK1-F1
#
_cell.length_a   1.000
_cell.length_b   1.000
_cell.length_c   1.000
_cell.angle_alpha   90.00
_cell.angle_beta   90.00
_cell.angle_gamma   90.00
#
_symmetry.space_group_name_H-M   'P 1'
#
loop_
_entity.id
_entity.type
_entity.pdbx_description
1 polymer ?
#
loop_
_entity_poly.entity_id
_entity_poly.type
_entity_poly.pdbx_seq_one_letter_code
_entity_poly.pdbx_strand_id
1 'polypeptide(L)' 'MKKYTLKSIGKNTDYMTILREMEDGFVVKIVRDMDGYEDVKTDYISKELFDSCLRTGYLTEITETVKMAVNA' A
#
# COMPACT_ATOMS: atom_id res chain seq x y z
N MET A 1 9.65 -6.12 -5.84
CA MET A 1 8.45 -6.25 -4.99
C MET A 1 7.58 -5.03 -5.25
N LYS A 2 6.30 -5.19 -5.60
CA LYS A 2 5.42 -4.05 -5.89
C LYS A 2 4.93 -3.41 -4.59
N LYS A 3 5.02 -2.08 -4.52
CA LYS A 3 4.57 -1.28 -3.38
C LYS A 3 3.49 -0.30 -3.82
N TYR A 4 2.53 -0.05 -2.94
CA TYR A 4 1.41 0.82 -3.19
C TYR A 4 1.23 1.76 -2.00
N THR A 5 0.90 3.02 -2.24
CA THR A 5 0.38 3.88 -1.18
C THR A 5 -1.11 3.63 -1.03
N LEU A 6 -1.62 3.69 0.20
CA LEU A 6 -3.05 3.80 0.44
C LEU A 6 -3.42 5.28 0.50
N LYS A 7 -4.61 5.62 -0.03
CA LYS A 7 -5.16 6.96 0.11
C LYS A 7 -5.61 7.19 1.55
N SER A 8 -4.69 7.67 2.39
CA SER A 8 -4.96 8.03 3.78
C SER A 8 -5.72 9.36 3.84
N ILE A 9 -6.74 9.46 4.70
CA ILE A 9 -7.38 10.73 5.05
C ILE A 9 -6.59 11.31 6.22
N GLY A 10 -5.58 12.16 5.97
CA GLY A 10 -4.78 12.80 7.01
C GLY A 10 -3.27 12.85 6.72
N LYS A 11 -2.45 12.97 7.76
CA LYS A 11 -0.97 12.97 7.69
C LYS A 11 -0.34 11.57 7.74
N ASN A 12 -1.14 10.53 7.95
CA ASN A 12 -0.62 9.17 8.06
C ASN A 12 -0.13 8.71 6.70
N THR A 13 1.03 8.07 6.70
CA THR A 13 1.61 7.55 5.46
C THR A 13 1.52 6.04 5.48
N ASP A 14 0.46 5.52 4.85
CA ASP A 14 0.19 4.08 4.83
C ASP A 14 0.72 3.47 3.54
N TYR A 15 1.43 2.35 3.68
CA TYR A 15 2.02 1.64 2.56
C TYR A 15 1.63 0.16 2.56
N MET A 16 1.37 -0.36 1.38
CA MET A 16 1.06 -1.77 1.15
C MET A 16 2.14 -2.40 0.25
N THR A 17 2.67 -3.54 0.66
CA THR A 17 3.61 -4.32 -0.15
C THR A 17 3.01 -5.68 -0.47
N ILE A 18 3.02 -6.10 -1.73
CA ILE A 18 2.64 -7.47 -2.11
C ILE A 18 3.77 -8.40 -1.68
N LEU A 19 3.45 -9.32 -0.77
CA LEU A 19 4.37 -10.37 -0.32
C LEU A 19 4.29 -11.61 -1.21
N ARG A 20 3.08 -11.97 -1.64
CA ARG A 20 2.83 -13.15 -2.47
C ARG A 20 1.59 -12.95 -3.34
N GLU A 21 1.71 -13.36 -4.59
CA GLU A 21 0.59 -13.43 -5.54
C GLU A 21 -0.02 -14.85 -5.49
N MET A 22 -1.35 -14.91 -5.53
CA MET A 22 -2.15 -16.13 -5.56
C MET A 22 -3.13 -16.02 -6.74
N GLU A 23 -3.80 -17.12 -7.09
CA GLU A 23 -4.69 -17.14 -8.24
C GLU A 23 -5.92 -16.23 -8.06
N ASP A 24 -6.43 -16.15 -6.82
CA ASP A 24 -7.63 -15.40 -6.44
C ASP A 24 -7.35 -14.07 -5.72
N GLY A 25 -6.08 -13.75 -5.45
CA GLY A 25 -5.72 -12.54 -4.70
C GLY A 25 -4.25 -12.44 -4.31
N PHE A 26 -3.99 -11.65 -3.28
CA PHE A 26 -2.65 -11.27 -2.86
C PHE A 26 -2.52 -11.32 -1.34
N VAL A 27 -1.39 -11.84 -0.86
CA VAL A 27 -0.97 -11.63 0.53
C VAL A 27 -0.17 -10.34 0.56
N VAL A 28 -0.62 -9.40 1.37
CA VAL A 28 -0.07 -8.05 1.47
C VAL A 28 0.41 -7.75 2.87
N LYS A 29 1.47 -6.96 2.98
CA LYS A 29 1.93 -6.33 4.21
C LYS A 29 1.49 -4.89 4.19
N ILE A 30 0.68 -4.49 5.16
CA ILE A 30 0.25 -3.11 5.37
C ILE A 30 1.07 -2.55 6.52
N VAL A 31 1.71 -1.41 6.28
CA VAL A 31 2.44 -0.63 7.29
C VAL A 31 1.70 0.69 7.44
N ARG A 32 1.26 1.00 8.65
CA ARG A 32 0.63 2.27 9.00
C ARG A 32 1.52 3.02 9.96
N ASP A 33 1.89 4.23 9.58
CA ASP A 33 2.62 5.14 10.46
C ASP A 33 1.61 5.88 11.35
N MET A 34 1.71 5.64 12.67
CA MET A 34 0.87 6.26 13.68
C MET A 34 1.77 7.01 14.67
N ASP A 35 1.99 8.31 14.46
CA ASP A 35 2.64 9.29 15.36
C ASP A 35 3.40 8.67 16.55
N GLY A 36 4.54 8.03 16.26
CA GLY A 36 5.43 7.44 17.25
C GLY A 36 5.51 5.91 17.27
N TYR A 37 4.68 5.20 16.50
CA TYR A 37 4.81 3.75 16.28
C TYR A 37 4.29 3.31 14.89
N GLU A 38 4.88 2.24 14.36
CA GLU A 38 4.40 1.59 13.14
C GLU A 38 3.51 0.40 13.50
N ASP A 39 2.30 0.36 12.94
CA ASP A 39 1.47 -0.84 12.96
C ASP A 39 1.70 -1.64 11.67
N VAL A 40 2.13 -2.88 11.84
CA VAL A 40 2.52 -3.77 10.75
C VAL A 40 1.62 -4.99 10.76
N LYS A 41 0.81 -5.12 9.72
CA LYS A 41 -0.11 -6.26 9.56
C LYS A 41 0.10 -6.98 8.24
N THR A 42 0.06 -8.30 8.28
CA THR A 42 -0.08 -9.13 7.09
C THR A 42 -1.54 -9.49 6.90
N ASP A 43 -2.08 -9.24 5.71
CA ASP A 43 -3.48 -9.51 5.38
C ASP A 43 -3.61 -10.10 3.98
N TYR A 44 -4.81 -10.61 3.66
CA TYR A 44 -5.15 -11.07 2.32
C TYR A 44 -6.14 -10.10 1.67
N ILE A 45 -5.89 -9.77 0.41
CA ILE A 45 -6.78 -8.99 -0.43
C ILE A 45 -7.13 -9.79 -1.68
N SER A 46 -8.41 -9.94 -1.97
CA SER A 46 -8.83 -10.59 -3.21
C SER A 46 -8.41 -9.76 -4.42
N LYS A 47 -8.23 -10.42 -5.56
CA LYS A 47 -7.86 -9.76 -6.81
C LYS A 47 -8.89 -8.71 -7.22
N GLU A 48 -10.18 -9.02 -7.06
CA GLU A 48 -11.28 -8.10 -7.36
C GLU A 48 -11.22 -6.82 -6.52
N LEU A 49 -10.96 -6.95 -5.21
CA LEU A 49 -10.86 -5.81 -4.31
C LEU A 49 -9.61 -4.99 -4.63
N PHE A 50 -8.48 -5.66 -4.87
CA PHE A 50 -7.23 -5.02 -5.26
C PHE A 50 -7.38 -4.19 -6.54
N ASP A 51 -7.97 -4.77 -7.59
CA ASP A 51 -8.22 -4.08 -8.87
C ASP A 51 -9.22 -2.92 -8.71
N SER A 52 -10.22 -3.08 -7.84
CA SER A 52 -11.15 -2.00 -7.50
C SER A 52 -10.45 -0.84 -6.78
N CYS A 53 -9.58 -1.15 -5.82
CA CYS A 53 -8.80 -0.16 -5.09
C CYS A 53 -7.84 0.60 -6.01
N LEU A 54 -7.21 -0.06 -6.98
CA LEU A 54 -6.42 0.61 -8.02
C LEU A 54 -7.28 1.52 -8.89
N ARG A 55 -8.41 1.01 -9.39
CA ARG A 55 -9.31 1.75 -10.30
C ARG A 55 -9.91 3.00 -9.65
N THR A 56 -10.20 2.94 -8.36
CA THR A 56 -10.78 4.05 -7.58
C THR A 56 -9.73 5.06 -7.09
N GLY A 57 -8.44 4.77 -7.29
CA GLY A 57 -7.33 5.57 -6.77
C GLY A 57 -7.15 5.45 -5.25
N TYR A 58 -7.71 4.41 -4.64
CA TYR A 58 -7.44 4.07 -3.24
C TYR A 58 -6.05 3.48 -3.06
N LEU A 59 -5.59 2.68 -4.02
CA LEU A 59 -4.21 2.23 -4.13
C LEU A 59 -3.54 2.94 -5.30
N THR A 60 -2.33 3.45 -5.06
CA THR A 60 -1.48 4.01 -6.13
C THR A 60 -0.15 3.27 -6.13
N GLU A 61 0.23 2.71 -7.29
CA GLU A 61 1.51 2.02 -7.43
C GLU A 61 2.68 3.00 -7.28
N ILE A 62 3.59 2.67 -6.37
CA ILE A 62 4.84 3.40 -6.19
C ILE A 62 5.82 2.82 -7.21
N THR A 63 5.86 3.44 -8.38
CA THR A 63 6.98 3.25 -9.30
C THR A 63 8.19 3.95 -8.68
N GLU A 64 9.33 3.28 -8.57
CA GLU A 64 10.57 3.80 -7.96
C GLU A 64 11.11 5.08 -8.62
N THR A 65 10.40 5.65 -9.60
CA THR A 65 10.60 6.98 -10.16
C THR A 65 10.06 8.14 -9.33
N VAL A 66 9.39 7.91 -8.19
CA VAL A 66 9.20 8.97 -7.19
C VAL A 66 10.48 9.08 -6.36
N LYS A 67 11.50 9.68 -6.98
CA LYS A 67 12.64 10.25 -6.26
C LYS A 67 12.09 11.03 -5.08
N MET A 68 12.59 10.67 -3.91
CA MET A 68 12.74 11.51 -2.73
C MET A 68 12.57 13.01 -3.05
N ALA A 69 11.37 13.53 -2.86
CA ALA A 69 11.07 14.95 -2.89
C ALA A 69 10.10 15.26 -1.77
N VAL A 70 10.53 14.97 -0.54
CA VAL A 70 10.05 15.66 0.65
C VAL A 70 11.26 16.33 1.28
N ASN A 71 11.55 17.50 0.72
CA ASN A 71 12.34 18.65 1.17
C ASN A 71 13.62 18.46 2.01
N ALA A 72 14.68 19.03 1.45
CA ALA A 72 15.89 19.51 2.10
C ALA A 72 15.61 20.59 3.17
#